data_AF-A0A496VP64-F1
#
_entry.id   AF-A0A496VP64-F1
#
_cell.length_a   1.000
_cell.length_b   1.000
_cell.length_c   1.000
_cell.angle_alpha   90.00
_cell.angle_beta   90.00
_cell.angle_gamma   90.00
#
_symmetry.space_group_name_H-M   'P 1'
#
loop_
_entity.id
_entity.type
_entity.pdbx_description
1 polymer ?
#
loop_
_entity_poly.entity_id
_entity_poly.type
_entity_poly.pdbx_seq_one_letter_code
_entity_poly.pdbx_strand_id
1 'polypeptide(L)'
;MTNTVSPYDSSGKEKNAHINSESDDNSSSNRLDSENSTEKVNGGPVQTQLSKNDVSQSAKKKSPADAFLDLKDVVNVMRAELYDLKDYSSALIELSAQHKNSYKEEGRREGIDSLSRIHQLLFRKVASMDMGKEDNNSYIRQLYDNVEGELKGLGVSVIFPNISDIPDYEYMVTVGSVKSSIMRKPNTISKVEACGYCIENGDKIKVLRKAEIVMYRKGNEVR
;
A
#
# COMPACT_ATOMS: atom_id res chain seq x y z
N MET A 1 47.67 20.03 -11.42
CA MET A 1 48.27 18.74 -11.79
C MET A 1 47.18 17.68 -11.61
N THR A 2 46.71 17.14 -12.72
CA THR A 2 45.60 16.17 -12.83
C THR A 2 46.17 14.77 -12.94
N ASN A 3 45.77 13.84 -12.08
CA ASN A 3 46.04 12.41 -12.25
C ASN A 3 44.74 11.67 -12.56
N THR A 4 44.51 11.47 -13.85
CA THR A 4 43.63 10.48 -14.46
C THR A 4 44.38 9.16 -14.61
N VAL A 5 43.82 8.05 -14.11
CA VAL A 5 44.15 6.69 -14.58
C VAL A 5 42.88 5.82 -14.57
N SER A 6 42.64 5.17 -15.70
CA SER A 6 41.68 4.10 -15.98
C SER A 6 42.19 3.42 -17.27
N PRO A 7 41.72 2.26 -17.75
CA PRO A 7 41.31 1.01 -17.08
C PRO A 7 41.94 -0.25 -17.76
N TYR A 8 41.71 -1.44 -17.18
CA TYR A 8 41.94 -2.82 -17.71
C TYR A 8 43.37 -3.23 -18.11
N ASP A 9 43.87 -4.36 -17.58
CA ASP A 9 43.85 -5.65 -18.30
C ASP A 9 44.48 -6.81 -17.49
N SER A 10 43.91 -8.02 -17.71
CA SER A 10 44.51 -9.36 -17.66
C SER A 10 45.04 -9.91 -16.31
N SER A 11 44.86 -11.16 -15.89
CA SER A 11 44.30 -12.44 -16.36
C SER A 11 44.43 -13.38 -15.12
N GLY A 12 43.64 -14.38 -14.78
CA GLY A 12 42.96 -15.41 -15.54
C GLY A 12 42.96 -16.68 -14.67
N LYS A 13 41.81 -17.35 -14.52
CA LYS A 13 41.69 -18.82 -14.50
C LYS A 13 40.23 -19.23 -14.60
N GLU A 14 39.91 -19.69 -15.81
CA GLU A 14 38.75 -20.45 -16.19
C GLU A 14 38.63 -21.75 -15.39
N LYS A 15 37.40 -22.15 -15.06
CA LYS A 15 36.92 -23.53 -15.26
C LYS A 15 35.42 -23.49 -15.56
N ASN A 16 35.10 -23.75 -16.83
CA ASN A 16 33.79 -24.22 -17.27
C ASN A 16 33.61 -25.68 -16.80
N ALA A 17 32.39 -26.01 -16.36
CA ALA A 17 31.83 -27.36 -16.46
C ALA A 17 30.38 -27.23 -16.93
N HIS A 18 30.09 -27.95 -18.01
CA HIS A 18 28.86 -27.97 -18.79
C HIS A 18 28.02 -29.20 -18.40
N ILE A 19 26.68 -29.01 -18.37
CA ILE A 19 25.58 -29.90 -18.84
C ILE A 19 25.15 -31.10 -17.98
N ASN A 20 23.88 -31.04 -17.53
CA ASN A 20 22.71 -31.90 -17.85
C ASN A 20 21.48 -31.21 -17.19
N SER A 21 20.47 -30.64 -17.86
CA SER A 21 19.40 -31.21 -18.70
C SER A 21 18.66 -32.39 -18.06
N GLU A 22 17.56 -32.08 -17.38
CA GLU A 22 16.38 -32.95 -17.32
C GLU A 22 15.13 -32.05 -17.27
N SER A 23 14.49 -31.99 -18.43
CA SER A 23 13.12 -31.56 -18.66
C SER A 23 12.20 -32.72 -18.33
N ASP A 24 11.24 -32.50 -17.43
CA ASP A 24 10.02 -33.30 -17.37
C ASP A 24 8.83 -32.37 -17.58
N ASP A 25 8.38 -32.37 -18.84
CA ASP A 25 6.99 -32.15 -19.19
C ASP A 25 6.14 -33.22 -18.49
N ASN A 26 5.12 -32.79 -17.75
CA ASN A 26 3.91 -33.59 -17.72
C ASN A 26 2.67 -32.70 -17.69
N SER A 27 2.06 -32.64 -18.87
CA SER A 27 0.69 -32.22 -19.08
C SER A 27 -0.27 -33.19 -18.38
N SER A 28 -1.26 -32.67 -17.67
CA SER A 28 -2.55 -33.35 -17.53
C SER A 28 -3.66 -32.33 -17.27
N SER A 29 -4.31 -31.97 -18.37
CA SER A 29 -5.69 -31.54 -18.44
C SER A 29 -6.59 -32.41 -17.56
N ASN A 30 -7.47 -31.78 -16.80
CA ASN A 30 -8.88 -32.16 -16.75
C ASN A 30 -9.74 -30.93 -16.43
N ARG A 31 -10.46 -30.49 -17.46
CA ARG A 31 -11.75 -29.81 -17.34
C ARG A 31 -12.67 -30.66 -16.47
N LEU A 32 -13.43 -30.04 -15.58
CA LEU A 32 -14.80 -30.44 -15.28
C LEU A 32 -15.57 -29.24 -14.73
N ASP A 33 -16.78 -29.14 -15.23
CA ASP A 33 -17.69 -28.03 -15.15
C ASP A 33 -18.23 -27.81 -13.73
N SER A 34 -18.47 -26.54 -13.39
CA SER A 34 -19.44 -26.18 -12.36
C SER A 34 -20.10 -24.87 -12.76
N GLU A 35 -21.20 -25.04 -13.48
CA GLU A 35 -22.31 -24.11 -13.59
C GLU A 35 -22.92 -23.82 -12.21
N ASN A 36 -23.71 -22.73 -12.15
CA ASN A 36 -24.56 -22.24 -11.06
C ASN A 36 -23.84 -21.51 -9.91
N SER A 37 -24.12 -20.25 -9.58
CA SER A 37 -25.35 -19.47 -9.77
C SER A 37 -25.02 -17.97 -9.88
N THR A 38 -25.36 -17.38 -11.01
CA THR A 38 -25.56 -15.93 -11.13
C THR A 38 -26.86 -15.57 -10.40
N GLU A 39 -26.77 -14.79 -9.34
CA GLU A 39 -27.93 -14.11 -8.75
C GLU A 39 -28.56 -13.22 -9.83
N LYS A 40 -29.80 -13.54 -10.16
CA LYS A 40 -30.69 -12.75 -11.00
C LYS A 40 -30.97 -11.41 -10.33
N VAL A 41 -30.23 -10.37 -10.71
CA VAL A 41 -30.72 -9.00 -10.57
C VAL A 41 -31.61 -8.72 -11.77
N ASN A 42 -32.92 -8.91 -11.56
CA ASN A 42 -33.98 -8.49 -12.47
C ASN A 42 -33.98 -6.95 -12.60
N GLY A 43 -33.17 -6.42 -13.50
CA GLY A 43 -33.31 -5.07 -14.05
C GLY A 43 -33.62 -5.22 -15.53
N GLY A 44 -34.89 -5.46 -15.87
CA GLY A 44 -35.31 -5.75 -17.23
C GLY A 44 -34.95 -4.60 -18.19
N PRO A 45 -34.80 -4.88 -19.49
CA PRO A 45 -34.94 -3.82 -20.47
C PRO A 45 -36.36 -3.27 -20.32
N VAL A 46 -36.50 -1.97 -20.08
CA VAL A 46 -37.76 -1.28 -20.39
C VAL A 46 -37.91 -1.40 -21.90
N GLN A 47 -38.48 -2.52 -22.34
CA GLN A 47 -39.11 -2.62 -23.63
C GLN A 47 -40.23 -1.59 -23.59
N THR A 48 -40.02 -0.46 -24.25
CA THR A 48 -41.14 0.36 -24.70
C THR A 48 -41.94 -0.53 -25.65
N GLN A 49 -42.96 -1.20 -25.12
CA GLN A 49 -43.98 -1.84 -25.94
C GLN A 49 -44.59 -0.72 -26.79
N LEU A 50 -44.20 -0.66 -28.06
CA LEU A 50 -45.04 0.00 -29.05
C LEU A 50 -46.32 -0.82 -29.11
N SER A 51 -47.34 -0.31 -28.43
CA SER A 51 -48.70 -0.84 -28.50
C SER A 51 -49.13 -0.81 -29.97
N LYS A 52 -49.24 -1.99 -30.58
CA LYS A 52 -49.99 -2.17 -31.83
C LYS A 52 -51.47 -2.05 -31.48
N ASN A 53 -52.00 -0.85 -31.58
CA ASN A 53 -53.42 -0.64 -31.78
C ASN A 53 -53.59 0.26 -33.00
N ASP A 54 -54.30 -0.28 -33.98
CA ASP A 54 -54.74 0.39 -35.20
C ASP A 54 -55.38 1.73 -34.89
N VAL A 55 -54.74 2.81 -35.34
CA VAL A 55 -55.46 3.98 -35.81
C VAL A 55 -54.91 4.27 -37.20
N SER A 56 -55.73 3.96 -38.20
CA SER A 56 -55.58 4.48 -39.55
C SER A 56 -55.65 6.00 -39.47
N GLN A 57 -54.52 6.64 -39.15
CA GLN A 57 -54.38 8.08 -39.21
C GLN A 57 -54.22 8.42 -40.68
N SER A 58 -55.34 8.82 -41.29
CA SER A 58 -55.34 9.82 -42.34
C SER A 58 -54.15 10.74 -42.14
N ALA A 59 -53.19 10.72 -43.08
CA ALA A 59 -52.07 11.63 -43.10
C ALA A 59 -52.62 13.05 -43.36
N LYS A 60 -53.20 13.66 -42.32
CA LYS A 60 -53.44 15.11 -42.28
C LYS A 60 -52.07 15.73 -42.44
N LYS A 61 -51.87 16.48 -43.52
CA LYS A 61 -50.67 17.29 -43.76
C LYS A 61 -50.50 18.19 -42.53
N LYS A 62 -49.59 17.81 -41.62
CA LYS A 62 -49.18 18.63 -40.48
C LYS A 62 -48.73 19.98 -41.04
N SER A 63 -49.17 21.08 -40.43
CA SER A 63 -48.71 22.38 -40.90
C SER A 63 -47.21 22.49 -40.65
N PRO A 64 -46.48 23.31 -41.42
CA PRO A 64 -45.06 23.54 -41.18
C PRO A 64 -44.75 23.99 -39.74
N ALA A 65 -45.69 24.67 -39.07
CA ALA A 65 -45.56 25.09 -37.67
C ALA A 65 -45.61 23.91 -36.69
N ASP A 66 -46.50 22.93 -36.94
CA ASP A 66 -46.60 21.73 -36.11
C ASP A 66 -45.35 20.85 -36.25
N ALA A 67 -44.81 20.74 -37.46
CA ALA A 67 -43.54 20.03 -37.70
C ALA A 67 -42.34 20.71 -37.01
N PHE A 68 -42.35 22.05 -36.92
CA PHE A 68 -41.32 22.81 -36.22
C PHE A 68 -41.41 22.66 -34.69
N LEU A 69 -42.62 22.61 -34.15
CA LEU A 69 -42.86 22.34 -32.72
C LEU A 69 -42.41 20.92 -32.34
N ASP A 70 -42.78 19.91 -33.12
CA ASP A 70 -42.33 18.53 -32.93
C ASP A 70 -40.78 18.46 -32.93
N LEU A 71 -40.12 19.16 -33.87
CA LEU A 71 -38.66 19.20 -33.94
C LEU A 71 -38.03 19.87 -32.71
N LYS A 72 -38.63 20.96 -32.22
CA LYS A 72 -38.17 21.66 -31.02
C LYS A 72 -38.23 20.75 -29.79
N ASP A 73 -39.29 19.97 -29.65
CA ASP A 73 -39.45 19.04 -28.53
C ASP A 73 -38.43 17.91 -28.61
N VAL A 74 -38.18 17.36 -29.80
CA VAL A 74 -37.11 16.37 -30.03
C VAL A 74 -35.72 16.93 -29.71
N VAL A 75 -35.43 18.18 -30.10
CA VAL A 75 -34.18 18.86 -29.76
C VAL A 75 -34.04 19.07 -28.26
N ASN A 76 -35.11 19.41 -27.55
CA ASN A 76 -35.08 19.58 -26.10
C ASN A 76 -34.85 18.25 -25.38
N VAL A 77 -35.45 17.15 -25.85
CA VAL A 77 -35.22 15.80 -25.32
C VAL A 77 -33.78 15.37 -25.54
N MET A 78 -33.25 15.50 -26.77
CA MET A 78 -31.84 15.19 -27.05
C MET A 78 -30.88 16.04 -26.21
N ARG A 79 -31.24 17.30 -25.95
CA ARG A 79 -30.44 18.18 -25.10
C ARG A 79 -30.43 17.70 -23.65
N ALA A 80 -31.57 17.27 -23.12
CA ALA A 80 -31.66 16.70 -21.77
C ALA A 80 -30.85 15.40 -21.66
N GLU A 81 -31.00 14.49 -22.63
CA GLU A 81 -30.22 13.24 -22.68
C GLU A 81 -28.70 13.50 -22.76
N LEU A 82 -28.27 14.53 -23.49
CA LEU A 82 -26.86 14.95 -23.55
C LEU A 82 -26.36 15.51 -22.21
N TYR A 83 -27.20 16.21 -21.45
CA TYR A 83 -26.85 16.67 -20.10
C TYR A 83 -26.72 15.48 -19.14
N ASP A 84 -27.65 14.53 -19.18
CA ASP A 84 -27.59 13.32 -18.36
C ASP A 84 -26.33 12.49 -18.67
N LEU A 85 -25.96 12.38 -19.96
CA LEU A 85 -24.74 11.69 -20.38
C LEU A 85 -23.48 12.40 -19.86
N LYS A 86 -23.46 13.73 -19.88
CA LYS A 86 -22.35 14.53 -19.36
C LYS A 86 -22.20 14.33 -17.85
N ASP A 87 -23.29 14.34 -17.10
CA ASP A 87 -23.27 14.17 -15.65
C ASP A 87 -22.80 12.74 -15.28
N TYR A 88 -23.29 11.73 -16.00
CA TYR A 88 -22.81 10.35 -15.85
C TYR A 88 -21.31 10.21 -16.16
N SER A 89 -20.84 10.84 -17.24
CA SER A 89 -19.42 10.81 -17.61
C SER A 89 -18.53 11.48 -16.55
N SER A 90 -19.01 12.57 -15.95
CA SER A 90 -18.30 13.30 -14.91
C SER A 90 -18.20 12.47 -13.63
N ALA A 91 -19.31 11.82 -13.24
CA ALA A 91 -19.34 10.90 -12.10
C ALA A 91 -18.37 9.71 -12.30
N LEU A 92 -18.30 9.14 -13.50
CA LEU A 92 -17.34 8.07 -13.80
C LEU A 92 -15.88 8.54 -13.74
N ILE A 93 -15.58 9.75 -14.21
CA ILE A 93 -14.24 10.33 -14.14
C ILE A 93 -13.83 10.52 -12.68
N GLU A 94 -14.70 11.11 -11.87
CA GLU A 94 -14.49 11.29 -10.43
C GLU A 94 -14.29 9.95 -9.72
N LEU A 95 -15.13 8.95 -10.01
CA LEU A 95 -14.99 7.60 -9.46
C LEU A 95 -13.64 6.99 -9.84
N SER A 96 -13.21 7.13 -11.09
CA SER A 96 -11.92 6.62 -11.56
C SER A 96 -10.74 7.31 -10.86
N ALA A 97 -10.84 8.62 -10.61
CA ALA A 97 -9.83 9.40 -9.91
C ALA A 97 -9.74 9.01 -8.43
N GLN A 98 -10.89 8.77 -7.78
CA GLN A 98 -10.96 8.25 -6.42
C GLN A 98 -10.33 6.85 -6.32
N HIS A 99 -10.65 5.94 -7.24
CA HIS A 99 -10.04 4.62 -7.28
C HIS A 99 -8.53 4.69 -7.50
N LYS A 100 -8.06 5.51 -8.44
CA LYS A 100 -6.62 5.69 -8.70
C LYS A 100 -5.87 6.20 -7.47
N ASN A 101 -6.44 7.16 -6.74
CA ASN A 101 -5.85 7.66 -5.49
C ASN A 101 -5.88 6.60 -4.39
N SER A 102 -6.97 5.83 -4.28
CA SER A 102 -7.08 4.73 -3.32
C SER A 102 -5.99 3.67 -3.53
N TYR A 103 -5.80 3.20 -4.76
CA TYR A 103 -4.75 2.21 -5.07
C TYR A 103 -3.34 2.75 -4.84
N LYS A 104 -3.11 4.05 -5.11
CA LYS A 104 -1.82 4.70 -4.86
C LYS A 104 -1.51 4.76 -3.36
N GLU A 105 -2.49 5.10 -2.54
CA GLU A 105 -2.33 5.16 -1.09
C GLU A 105 -2.20 3.76 -0.46
N GLU A 106 -2.93 2.78 -0.98
CA GLU A 106 -2.85 1.38 -0.54
C GLU A 106 -1.47 0.78 -0.85
N GLY A 107 -1.00 0.90 -2.10
CA GLY A 107 0.34 0.45 -2.48
C GLY A 107 1.46 1.18 -1.71
N ARG A 108 1.27 2.47 -1.41
CA ARG A 108 2.19 3.23 -0.55
C ARG A 108 2.24 2.66 0.87
N ARG A 109 1.09 2.29 1.43
CA ARG A 109 1.01 1.74 2.79
C ARG A 109 1.70 0.37 2.89
N GLU A 110 1.51 -0.50 1.91
CA GLU A 110 2.19 -1.79 1.85
C GLU A 110 3.71 -1.63 1.70
N GLY A 111 4.15 -0.66 0.89
CA GLY A 111 5.56 -0.31 0.76
C GLY A 111 6.17 0.15 2.08
N ILE A 112 5.48 1.05 2.80
CA ILE A 112 5.91 1.51 4.13
C ILE A 112 6.00 0.35 5.13
N ASP A 113 5.01 -0.54 5.18
CA ASP A 113 5.03 -1.69 6.10
C ASP A 113 6.17 -2.65 5.77
N SER A 114 6.42 -2.92 4.48
CA SER A 114 7.53 -3.76 4.03
C SER A 114 8.88 -3.18 4.42
N LEU A 115 9.11 -1.89 4.15
CA LEU A 115 10.33 -1.19 4.55
C LEU A 115 10.49 -1.15 6.07
N SER A 116 9.40 -0.91 6.81
CA SER A 116 9.41 -0.91 8.28
C SER A 116 9.79 -2.28 8.84
N ARG A 117 9.34 -3.38 8.23
CA ARG A 117 9.73 -4.74 8.63
C ARG A 117 11.20 -5.03 8.32
N ILE A 118 11.69 -4.62 7.15
CA ILE A 118 13.12 -4.78 6.79
C ILE A 118 13.99 -3.97 7.75
N HIS A 119 13.63 -2.70 7.97
CA HIS A 119 14.30 -1.82 8.93
C HIS A 119 14.34 -2.44 10.32
N GLN A 120 13.25 -3.03 10.78
CA GLN A 120 13.16 -3.71 12.07
C GLN A 120 14.11 -4.93 12.18
N LEU A 121 14.31 -5.67 11.09
CA LEU A 121 15.26 -6.79 11.06
C LEU A 121 16.71 -6.28 11.10
N LEU A 122 17.00 -5.24 10.32
CA LEU A 122 18.32 -4.60 10.28
C LEU A 122 18.67 -3.96 11.62
N PHE A 123 17.71 -3.30 12.26
CA PHE A 123 17.85 -2.73 13.60
C PHE A 123 18.35 -3.78 14.60
N ARG A 124 17.73 -4.96 14.64
CA ARG A 124 18.13 -6.04 15.57
C ARG A 124 19.55 -6.53 15.30
N LYS A 125 19.96 -6.54 14.02
CA LYS A 125 21.33 -6.89 13.62
C LYS A 125 22.32 -5.82 14.06
N VAL A 126 22.05 -4.54 13.79
CA VAL A 126 22.86 -3.40 14.23
C VAL A 126 22.99 -3.36 15.75
N ALA A 127 21.88 -3.50 16.48
CA ALA A 127 21.90 -3.57 17.94
C ALA A 127 22.72 -4.76 18.46
N SER A 128 22.69 -5.91 17.79
CA SER A 128 23.50 -7.07 18.17
C SER A 128 24.99 -6.84 17.94
N MET A 129 25.35 -6.16 16.84
CA MET A 129 26.73 -5.72 16.58
C MET A 129 27.21 -4.70 17.62
N ASP A 130 26.38 -3.71 17.97
CA ASP A 130 26.72 -2.69 18.97
C ASP A 130 26.91 -3.29 20.38
N MET A 131 26.20 -4.38 20.68
CA MET A 131 26.38 -5.15 21.91
C MET A 131 27.56 -6.13 21.86
N GLY A 132 28.29 -6.23 20.74
CA GLY A 132 29.41 -7.15 20.55
C GLY A 132 29.00 -8.64 20.45
N LYS A 133 27.74 -8.93 20.12
CA LYS A 133 27.23 -10.30 19.94
C LYS A 133 27.43 -10.84 18.52
N GLU A 134 27.59 -9.96 17.55
CA GLU A 134 27.87 -10.28 16.15
C GLU A 134 29.04 -9.42 15.67
N ASP A 135 29.77 -9.91 14.65
CA ASP A 135 30.87 -9.18 14.03
C ASP A 135 30.38 -7.88 13.39
N ASN A 136 31.19 -6.83 13.48
CA ASN A 136 30.85 -5.55 12.89
C ASN A 136 30.83 -5.64 11.36
N ASN A 137 29.67 -5.38 10.75
CA ASN A 137 29.43 -5.45 9.32
C ASN A 137 28.99 -4.09 8.79
N SER A 138 29.88 -3.41 8.06
CA SER A 138 29.62 -2.08 7.50
C SER A 138 28.51 -2.07 6.46
N TYR A 139 28.34 -3.16 5.70
CA TYR A 139 27.28 -3.27 4.70
C TYR A 139 25.89 -3.30 5.34
N ILE A 140 25.73 -4.03 6.45
CA ILE A 140 24.45 -4.07 7.18
C ILE A 140 24.11 -2.69 7.76
N ARG A 141 25.11 -1.98 8.29
CA ARG A 141 24.92 -0.60 8.79
C ARG A 141 24.51 0.35 7.67
N GLN A 142 25.18 0.30 6.52
CA GLN A 142 24.82 1.11 5.36
C GLN A 142 23.41 0.79 4.86
N LEU A 143 23.02 -0.48 4.83
CA LEU A 143 21.68 -0.88 4.43
C LEU A 143 20.62 -0.39 5.44
N TYR A 144 20.92 -0.45 6.74
CA TYR A 144 20.08 0.12 7.79
C TYR A 144 19.84 1.62 7.54
N ASP A 145 20.92 2.39 7.35
CA ASP A 145 20.84 3.84 7.09
C ASP A 145 20.08 4.16 5.81
N ASN A 146 20.29 3.39 4.74
CA ASN A 146 19.58 3.56 3.46
C ASN A 146 18.08 3.33 3.62
N VAL A 147 17.68 2.25 4.30
CA VAL A 147 16.25 1.94 4.52
C VAL A 147 15.60 2.98 5.43
N GLU A 148 16.31 3.47 6.45
CA GLU A 148 15.84 4.58 7.29
C GLU A 148 15.65 5.86 6.46
N GLY A 149 16.58 6.15 5.54
CA GLY A 149 16.49 7.25 4.59
C GLY A 149 15.29 7.15 3.64
N GLU A 150 15.01 5.97 3.11
CA GLU A 150 13.83 5.71 2.26
C GLU A 150 12.52 5.91 3.04
N LEU A 151 12.43 5.40 4.27
CA LEU A 151 11.28 5.63 5.16
C LEU A 151 11.07 7.13 5.39
N LYS A 152 12.15 7.87 5.66
CA LYS A 152 12.10 9.34 5.81
C LYS A 152 11.64 10.03 4.54
N GLY A 153 12.09 9.58 3.36
CA GLY A 153 11.62 10.06 2.06
C GLY A 153 10.12 9.87 1.83
N LEU A 154 9.53 8.83 2.44
CA LEU A 154 8.09 8.56 2.43
C LEU A 154 7.30 9.33 3.50
N GLY A 155 7.98 10.17 4.29
CA GLY A 155 7.42 10.95 5.40
C GLY A 155 7.29 10.15 6.71
N VAL A 156 7.92 8.99 6.79
CA VAL A 156 7.89 8.13 7.98
C VAL A 156 9.09 8.46 8.87
N SER A 157 8.81 8.76 10.13
CA SER A 157 9.81 8.97 11.17
C SER A 157 9.96 7.69 12.01
N VAL A 158 11.20 7.30 12.24
CA VAL A 158 11.53 6.17 13.11
C VAL A 158 11.59 6.65 14.56
N ILE A 159 10.86 5.97 15.43
CA ILE A 159 10.87 6.22 16.87
C ILE A 159 11.89 5.26 17.48
N PHE A 160 13.03 5.82 17.90
CA PHE A 160 14.08 5.08 18.59
C PHE A 160 14.28 5.61 20.03
N PRO A 161 13.68 4.95 21.03
CA PRO A 161 13.79 5.39 22.42
C PRO A 161 15.19 5.20 22.99
N ASN A 162 15.67 6.11 23.85
CA ASN A 162 16.94 5.88 24.52
C ASN A 162 16.78 4.94 25.72
N ILE A 163 17.82 4.14 25.96
CA ILE A 163 17.90 3.31 27.16
C ILE A 163 18.07 4.21 28.38
N SER A 164 17.36 3.87 29.46
CA SER A 164 17.28 4.60 30.74
C SER A 164 16.31 5.79 30.76
N ASP A 165 15.67 6.12 29.65
CA ASP A 165 14.58 7.11 29.62
C ASP A 165 13.29 6.54 30.21
N ILE A 166 12.37 7.43 30.60
CA ILE A 166 11.00 7.07 30.98
C ILE A 166 10.22 6.77 29.68
N PRO A 167 9.49 5.66 29.59
CA PRO A 167 8.69 5.36 28.41
C PRO A 167 7.60 6.40 28.14
N ASP A 168 7.49 6.80 26.88
CA ASP A 168 6.31 7.50 26.38
C ASP A 168 5.33 6.49 25.77
N TYR A 169 4.26 6.19 26.49
CA TYR A 169 3.27 5.21 26.07
C TYR A 169 2.39 5.65 24.89
N GLU A 170 2.46 6.92 24.46
CA GLU A 170 1.85 7.35 23.20
C GLU A 170 2.53 6.63 22.03
N TYR A 171 3.85 6.52 22.07
CA TYR A 171 4.69 5.98 21.00
C TYR A 171 5.27 4.59 21.27
N MET A 172 5.19 4.11 22.51
CA MET A 172 5.88 2.90 22.97
C MET A 172 4.92 1.91 23.62
N VAL A 173 5.29 0.63 23.59
CA VAL A 173 4.60 -0.46 24.28
C VAL A 173 5.61 -1.34 25.02
N THR A 174 5.28 -1.69 26.26
CA THR A 174 6.12 -2.58 27.07
C THR A 174 5.84 -4.03 26.72
N VAL A 175 6.83 -4.73 26.20
CA VAL A 175 6.73 -6.16 25.84
C VAL A 175 7.36 -7.09 26.89
N GLY A 176 8.10 -6.52 27.84
CA GLY A 176 8.72 -7.29 28.91
C GLY A 176 9.27 -6.43 30.03
N SER A 177 9.73 -7.08 31.11
CA SER A 177 10.40 -6.39 32.21
C SER A 177 11.59 -7.19 32.75
N VAL A 178 12.59 -6.48 33.24
CA VAL A 178 13.78 -7.03 33.90
C VAL A 178 13.95 -6.42 35.27
N LYS A 179 14.52 -7.17 36.22
CA LYS A 179 14.71 -6.66 37.59
C LYS A 179 15.71 -5.51 37.59
N SER A 180 15.32 -4.37 38.17
CA SER A 180 16.20 -3.23 38.35
C SER A 180 17.32 -3.57 39.34
N SER A 181 18.57 -3.27 38.98
CA SER A 181 19.69 -3.28 39.92
C SER A 181 19.80 -1.93 40.64
N ILE A 182 20.67 -1.83 41.64
CA ILE A 182 20.90 -0.57 42.39
C ILE A 182 21.35 0.58 41.46
N MET A 183 22.08 0.26 40.39
CA MET A 183 22.60 1.24 39.43
C MET A 183 21.61 1.66 38.35
N ARG A 184 20.47 0.96 38.21
CA ARG A 184 19.47 1.25 37.18
C ARG A 184 18.19 1.74 37.86
N LYS A 185 17.58 2.79 37.32
CA LYS A 185 16.32 3.31 37.85
C LYS A 185 15.17 2.38 37.46
N PRO A 186 14.25 2.05 38.38
CA PRO A 186 13.03 1.33 38.01
C PRO A 186 12.14 2.23 37.13
N ASN A 187 11.24 1.59 36.37
CA ASN A 187 10.31 2.20 35.43
C ASN A 187 10.96 2.97 34.27
N THR A 188 12.24 2.69 33.99
CA THR A 188 12.92 3.21 32.80
C THR A 188 13.15 2.10 31.77
N ILE A 189 13.44 2.51 30.54
CA ILE A 189 13.71 1.61 29.43
C ILE A 189 15.02 0.86 29.71
N SER A 190 14.94 -0.47 29.72
CA SER A 190 16.10 -1.35 29.81
C SER A 190 16.67 -1.69 28.43
N LYS A 191 15.80 -1.92 27.45
CA LYS A 191 16.18 -2.35 26.10
C LYS A 191 15.07 -1.99 25.13
N VAL A 192 15.44 -1.68 23.90
CA VAL A 192 14.52 -1.57 22.76
C VAL A 192 14.56 -2.89 21.99
N GLU A 193 13.44 -3.58 21.88
CA GLU A 193 13.30 -4.82 21.09
C GLU A 193 12.85 -4.52 19.65
N ALA A 194 12.05 -3.47 19.48
CA ALA A 194 11.62 -2.99 18.18
C ALA A 194 11.49 -1.47 18.12
N CYS A 195 11.85 -0.89 16.98
CA CYS A 195 11.63 0.51 16.69
C CYS A 195 10.14 0.78 16.42
N GLY A 196 9.70 2.00 16.73
CA GLY A 196 8.39 2.50 16.33
C GLY A 196 8.48 3.24 15.01
N TYR A 197 7.32 3.48 14.40
CA TYR A 197 7.18 4.20 13.14
C TYR A 197 5.97 5.13 13.23
N CYS A 198 6.12 6.38 12.85
CA CYS A 198 5.03 7.34 12.75
C CYS A 198 5.10 8.14 11.45
N ILE A 199 3.97 8.71 11.04
CA ILE A 199 3.87 9.61 9.88
C ILE A 199 3.17 10.89 10.32
N GLU A 200 3.71 12.03 9.90
CA GLU A 200 3.08 13.33 10.12
C GLU A 200 2.02 13.59 9.04
N ASN A 201 0.77 13.80 9.45
CA ASN A 201 -0.34 14.19 8.58
C ASN A 201 -0.82 15.58 9.00
N GLY A 202 -0.14 16.62 8.49
CA GLY A 202 -0.34 18.00 8.96
C GLY A 202 0.06 18.13 10.42
N ASP A 203 -0.80 18.70 11.25
CA ASP A 203 -0.52 18.91 12.69
C ASP A 203 -0.67 17.65 13.56
N LYS A 204 -1.01 16.50 12.95
CA LYS A 204 -1.27 15.25 13.69
C LYS A 204 -0.23 14.20 13.37
N ILE A 205 0.39 13.66 14.42
CA ILE A 205 1.27 12.49 14.32
C ILE A 205 0.38 11.23 14.34
N LYS A 206 0.48 10.42 13.29
CA LYS A 206 -0.16 9.10 13.24
C LYS A 206 0.89 8.04 13.51
N VAL A 207 0.76 7.35 14.63
CA VAL A 207 1.59 6.18 14.94
C VAL A 207 1.18 5.02 14.03
N LEU A 208 2.11 4.53 13.22
CA LEU A 208 1.95 3.36 12.36
C LEU A 208 2.19 2.08 13.16
N ARG A 209 3.24 2.10 14.00
CA ARG A 209 3.58 1.01 14.92
C ARG A 209 4.33 1.58 16.12
N LYS A 210 3.96 1.13 17.32
CA LYS A 210 4.66 1.53 18.56
C LYS A 210 6.01 0.83 18.68
N ALA A 211 6.98 1.52 19.28
CA ALA A 211 8.25 0.90 19.65
C ALA A 211 8.03 -0.13 20.75
N GLU A 212 8.65 -1.31 20.64
CA GLU A 212 8.58 -2.36 21.65
C GLU A 212 9.78 -2.24 22.59
N ILE A 213 9.50 -2.06 23.88
CA ILE A 213 10.52 -1.84 24.90
C ILE A 213 10.42 -2.86 26.04
N VAL A 214 11.56 -3.13 26.67
CA VAL A 214 11.66 -3.86 27.94
C VAL A 214 11.99 -2.84 29.02
N MET A 215 11.30 -2.91 30.16
CA MET A 215 11.49 -1.95 31.25
C MET A 215 12.19 -2.55 32.47
N TYR A 216 12.90 -1.73 33.23
CA TYR A 216 13.33 -2.10 34.57
C TYR A 216 12.13 -2.08 35.53
N ARG A 217 11.86 -3.18 36.23
CA ARG A 217 10.86 -3.26 37.30
C ARG A 217 11.50 -3.23 38.68
N LYS A 218 10.79 -2.69 39.67
CA LYS A 218 11.23 -2.75 41.07
C LYS A 218 11.21 -4.20 41.54
N GLY A 219 12.24 -4.59 42.28
CA GLY A 219 12.58 -6.00 42.55
C GLY A 219 11.58 -6.86 43.35
N ASN A 220 10.43 -6.31 43.76
CA ASN A 220 9.41 -6.98 44.57
C ASN A 220 8.02 -7.03 43.91
N GLU A 221 7.86 -6.61 42.65
CA GLU A 221 6.58 -6.72 41.95
C GLU A 221 6.53 -8.03 41.14
N VAL A 222 5.99 -9.07 41.77
CA VAL A 222 5.59 -10.34 41.15
C VAL A 222 4.14 -10.19 40.68
N ARG A 223 3.88 -10.50 39.41
CA ARG A 223 2.55 -10.92 38.94
C ARG A 223 2.56 -12.44 38.88
#